data_AF-A0A4Y9ITV5-F1
#
_entry.id   AF-A0A4Y9ITV5-F1
#
_cell.length_a   1.000
_cell.length_b   1.000
_cell.length_c   1.000
_cell.angle_alpha   90.00
_cell.angle_beta   90.00
_cell.angle_gamma   90.00
#
_symmetry.space_group_name_H-M   'P 1'
#
loop_
_entity.id
_entity.type
_entity.pdbx_description
1 polymer ?
#
loop_
_entity_poly.entity_id
_entity_poly.type
_entity_poly.pdbx_seq_one_letter_code
_entity_poly.pdbx_strand_id
1 'polypeptide(L)'
;MMENLNNIRLRCLIIDDEPGAIEGIKLYIGKLDFLEIVDTCFSAIDAASILKEKEIDLMFLDINMPDLTGLEFLESLETAPLTILTTAYSEYALEGYRFNVIDYLLKPIAFQRFFQAAQKAKNTYTSQLLFKQNLENNDNDIYIKQGDSFIRIVWADIRYIESMQNYVKIHLSDKIHIVHQTMAATEEMLPRESFFRIHKSFLVNISHIDSIKGGRIYVKDKELPLSKYRRGDLFKVVINKKLFGK
;
A
#
# COMPACT_ATOMS: atom_id res chain seq x y z
N MET A 1 -19.28 -0.19 13.37
CA MET A 1 -18.02 -0.53 12.67
C MET A 1 -17.68 0.45 11.55
N MET A 2 -18.62 0.85 10.67
CA MET A 2 -18.42 1.97 9.74
C MET A 2 -18.30 3.34 10.42
N GLU A 3 -18.85 3.51 11.63
CA GLU A 3 -18.79 4.77 12.39
C GLU A 3 -17.36 5.18 12.81
N ASN A 4 -16.42 4.23 13.01
CA ASN A 4 -15.05 4.57 13.42
C ASN A 4 -14.16 5.07 12.27
N LEU A 5 -14.48 4.76 11.01
CA LEU A 5 -13.72 5.23 9.84
C LEU A 5 -14.11 6.66 9.44
N ASN A 6 -15.31 7.10 9.82
CA ASN A 6 -15.80 8.46 9.55
C ASN A 6 -15.09 9.53 10.40
N ASN A 7 -14.36 9.16 11.45
CA ASN A 7 -13.70 10.08 12.37
C ASN A 7 -12.16 10.07 12.28
N ILE A 8 -11.59 9.50 11.22
CA ILE A 8 -10.13 9.47 11.02
C ILE A 8 -9.66 10.87 10.59
N ARG A 9 -8.80 11.46 11.41
CA ARG A 9 -8.07 12.70 11.12
C ARG A 9 -6.62 12.38 10.80
N LEU A 10 -6.16 12.76 9.61
CA LEU A 10 -4.76 12.62 9.24
C LEU A 10 -3.96 13.75 9.89
N ARG A 11 -2.95 13.36 10.65
CA ARG A 11 -1.99 14.28 11.27
C ARG A 11 -1.05 14.82 10.21
N CYS A 12 -1.10 16.12 10.02
CA CYS A 12 -0.44 16.84 8.95
C CYS A 12 0.79 17.59 9.48
N LEU A 13 1.89 17.44 8.76
CA LEU A 13 3.06 18.31 8.85
C LEU A 13 3.14 19.18 7.58
N ILE A 14 3.32 20.49 7.75
CA ILE A 14 3.52 21.42 6.63
C ILE A 14 4.96 21.90 6.65
N ILE A 15 5.66 21.78 5.52
CA ILE A 15 7.08 22.11 5.38
C ILE A 15 7.25 22.99 4.17
N ASP A 16 7.57 24.26 4.40
CA ASP A 16 7.77 25.26 3.35
C ASP A 16 8.60 26.40 3.94
N ASP A 17 9.64 26.87 3.25
CA ASP A 17 10.46 27.98 3.71
C ASP A 17 9.71 29.33 3.61
N GLU A 18 8.60 29.38 2.85
CA GLU A 18 7.75 30.56 2.71
C GLU A 18 6.58 30.57 3.73
N PRO A 19 6.55 31.53 4.68
CA PRO A 19 5.46 31.61 5.67
C PRO A 19 4.07 31.76 5.04
N GLY A 20 3.96 32.45 3.91
CA GLY A 20 2.68 32.65 3.21
C GLY A 20 2.13 31.35 2.62
N ALA A 21 2.99 30.43 2.18
CA ALA A 21 2.58 29.14 1.67
C ALA A 21 2.05 28.24 2.81
N ILE A 22 2.73 28.25 3.96
CA ILE A 22 2.25 27.58 5.18
C ILE A 22 0.85 28.07 5.56
N GLU A 23 0.64 29.38 5.66
CA GLU A 23 -0.67 29.94 6.04
C GLU A 23 -1.77 29.61 5.02
N GLY A 24 -1.44 29.60 3.73
CA GLY A 24 -2.36 29.15 2.68
C GLY A 24 -2.79 27.69 2.85
N ILE A 25 -1.85 26.80 3.14
CA ILE A 25 -2.13 25.37 3.40
C ILE A 25 -2.93 25.21 4.70
N LYS A 26 -2.57 25.92 5.78
CA LYS A 26 -3.32 25.90 7.05
C LYS A 26 -4.78 26.30 6.84
N LEU A 27 -5.04 27.36 6.07
CA LEU A 27 -6.39 27.81 5.75
C LEU A 27 -7.19 26.74 5.01
N TYR A 28 -6.56 25.96 4.13
CA TYR A 28 -7.23 24.88 3.42
C TYR A 28 -7.45 23.65 4.30
N ILE A 29 -6.49 23.29 5.15
CA ILE A 29 -6.67 22.21 6.14
C ILE A 29 -7.81 22.53 7.09
N GLY A 30 -7.91 23.78 7.57
CA GLY A 30 -9.00 24.21 8.46
C GLY A 30 -10.41 24.11 7.86
N LYS A 31 -10.56 23.88 6.56
CA LYS A 31 -11.85 23.63 5.89
C LYS A 31 -12.22 22.14 5.80
N LEU A 32 -11.34 21.24 6.22
CA LEU A 32 -11.47 19.80 6.03
C LEU A 32 -11.37 19.06 7.36
N ASP A 33 -12.49 18.51 7.84
CA ASP A 33 -12.60 17.90 9.17
C ASP A 33 -11.79 16.60 9.37
N PHE A 34 -11.23 16.05 8.28
CA PHE A 34 -10.43 14.82 8.27
C PHE A 34 -8.91 15.09 8.23
N LEU A 35 -8.49 16.35 8.32
CA LEU A 35 -7.10 16.75 8.43
C LEU A 35 -6.88 17.50 9.76
N GLU A 36 -5.74 17.30 10.38
CA GLU A 36 -5.35 17.98 11.62
C GLU A 36 -3.90 18.43 11.50
N ILE A 37 -3.61 19.70 11.78
CA ILE A 37 -2.24 20.21 11.75
C ILE A 37 -1.57 19.86 13.07
N VAL A 38 -0.51 19.04 13.02
CA VAL A 38 0.30 18.70 14.19
C VAL A 38 1.45 19.68 14.37
N ASP A 39 2.10 20.05 13.27
CA ASP A 39 3.18 21.03 13.30
C ASP A 39 3.43 21.65 11.92
N THR A 40 4.22 22.72 11.90
CA THR A 40 4.72 23.37 10.70
C THR A 40 6.18 23.78 10.87
N CYS A 41 6.99 23.64 9.85
CA CYS A 41 8.39 24.04 9.89
C CYS A 41 8.87 24.63 8.56
N PHE A 42 10.01 25.32 8.60
CA PHE A 42 10.54 26.10 7.48
C PHE A 42 11.74 25.43 6.80
N SER A 43 12.17 24.27 7.29
CA SER A 43 13.33 23.57 6.76
C SER A 43 13.18 22.05 6.88
N ALA A 44 13.91 21.32 6.02
CA ALA A 44 14.00 19.86 6.09
C ALA A 44 14.66 19.36 7.39
N ILE A 45 15.56 20.14 7.99
CA ILE A 45 16.26 19.79 9.24
C ILE A 45 15.28 19.80 10.41
N ASP A 46 14.43 20.82 10.50
CA ASP A 46 13.39 20.91 11.52
C ASP A 46 12.35 19.82 11.31
N ALA A 47 11.96 19.56 10.06
CA ALA A 47 11.05 18.47 9.71
C ALA A 47 11.56 17.10 10.17
N ALA A 48 12.86 16.81 9.96
CA ALA A 48 13.48 15.57 10.40
C ALA A 48 13.42 15.38 11.93
N SER A 49 13.50 16.48 12.68
CA SER A 49 13.38 16.46 14.14
C SER A 49 11.94 16.18 14.57
N ILE A 50 10.97 16.84 13.94
CA ILE A 50 9.54 16.63 14.19
C ILE A 50 9.12 15.19 13.88
N LEU A 51 9.57 14.62 12.75
CA LEU A 51 9.22 13.26 12.34
C LEU A 51 9.76 12.17 13.29
N LYS A 52 10.79 12.48 14.10
CA LYS A 52 11.30 11.56 15.14
C LYS A 52 10.48 11.60 16.42
N GLU A 53 9.86 12.74 16.72
CA GLU A 53 9.17 12.99 17.98
C GLU A 53 7.65 12.82 17.87
N LYS A 54 7.09 13.11 16.70
CA LYS A 54 5.65 13.15 16.46
C LYS A 54 5.29 12.20 15.33
N GLU A 55 4.19 11.51 15.52
CA GLU A 55 3.62 10.69 14.45
C GLU A 55 2.86 11.57 13.46
N ILE A 56 3.28 11.49 12.19
CA ILE A 56 2.71 12.25 11.07
C ILE A 56 2.17 11.26 10.04
N ASP A 57 0.93 11.45 9.60
CA ASP A 57 0.27 10.60 8.61
C ASP A 57 0.39 11.18 7.19
N LEU A 58 0.40 12.51 7.08
CA LEU A 58 0.45 13.25 5.82
C LEU A 58 1.43 14.43 5.93
N MET A 59 2.24 14.63 4.90
CA MET A 59 3.19 15.72 4.79
C MET A 59 2.87 16.55 3.54
N PHE A 60 2.79 17.85 3.71
CA PHE A 60 2.83 18.83 2.62
C PHE A 60 4.26 19.38 2.58
N LEU A 61 4.98 19.09 1.51
CA LEU A 61 6.42 19.34 1.42
C LEU A 61 6.74 20.19 0.20
N ASP A 62 7.31 21.36 0.43
CA ASP A 62 7.87 22.16 -0.65
C ASP A 62 9.15 21.54 -1.22
N ILE A 63 9.29 21.60 -2.54
CA ILE A 63 10.47 21.09 -3.22
C ILE A 63 11.65 22.04 -3.08
N ASN A 64 11.42 23.35 -3.16
CA ASN A 64 12.45 24.36 -3.28
C ASN A 64 12.72 24.99 -1.92
N MET A 65 13.43 24.26 -1.06
CA MET A 65 13.88 24.78 0.22
C MET A 65 15.39 25.01 0.22
N PRO A 66 15.89 25.99 1.00
CA PRO A 66 17.32 26.18 1.21
C PRO A 66 18.00 24.95 1.81
N ASP A 67 19.31 24.81 1.53
CA ASP A 67 20.24 23.80 2.03
C ASP A 67 19.95 22.34 1.62
N LEU A 68 18.70 21.88 1.77
CA LEU A 68 18.26 20.53 1.39
C LEU A 68 16.88 20.63 0.73
N THR A 69 16.80 20.22 -0.53
CA THR A 69 15.54 20.26 -1.29
C THR A 69 14.53 19.28 -0.71
N GLY A 70 13.23 19.51 -0.95
CA GLY A 70 12.19 18.59 -0.50
C GLY A 70 12.33 17.19 -1.10
N LEU A 71 12.81 17.07 -2.34
CA LEU A 71 13.03 15.76 -2.96
C LEU A 71 14.20 15.01 -2.31
N GLU A 72 15.32 15.68 -2.06
CA GLU A 72 16.46 15.08 -1.36
C GLU A 72 16.10 14.70 0.08
N PHE A 73 15.34 15.56 0.77
CA PHE A 73 14.81 15.26 2.09
C PHE A 73 13.94 14.01 2.06
N LEU A 74 12.99 13.92 1.12
CA LEU A 74 12.11 12.77 0.97
C LEU A 74 12.88 11.48 0.67
N GLU A 75 13.94 11.54 -0.15
CA GLU A 75 14.83 10.40 -0.45
C GLU A 75 15.62 9.94 0.79
N SER A 76 15.95 10.87 1.70
CA SER A 76 16.70 10.58 2.92
C SER A 76 15.89 9.85 4.00
N LEU A 77 14.55 9.84 3.91
CA LEU A 77 13.68 9.22 4.90
C LEU A 77 13.58 7.71 4.67
N GLU A 78 13.89 6.92 5.69
CA GLU A 78 13.71 5.45 5.63
C GLU A 78 12.23 5.06 5.49
N THR A 79 11.36 5.78 6.19
CA THR A 79 9.90 5.67 6.07
C THR A 79 9.29 7.06 6.06
N ALA A 80 8.83 7.48 4.89
CA ALA A 80 8.13 8.76 4.72
C ALA A 80 6.62 8.60 5.00
N PRO A 81 5.99 9.59 5.67
CA PRO A 81 4.54 9.73 5.67
C PRO A 81 4.00 9.84 4.23
N LEU A 82 2.67 9.72 4.07
CA LEU A 82 2.07 10.07 2.79
C LEU A 82 2.47 11.51 2.45
N THR A 83 2.92 11.75 1.23
CA THR A 83 3.52 13.05 0.87
C THR A 83 2.78 13.66 -0.31
N ILE A 84 2.40 14.93 -0.17
CA ILE A 84 1.92 15.79 -1.25
C ILE A 84 2.99 16.87 -1.45
N LEU A 85 3.56 16.94 -2.65
CA LEU A 85 4.58 17.92 -2.97
C LEU A 85 3.96 19.26 -3.37
N THR A 86 4.57 20.35 -2.93
CA THR A 86 4.27 21.73 -3.37
C THR A 86 5.50 22.35 -4.03
N THR A 87 5.27 23.30 -4.94
CA THR A 87 6.35 23.83 -5.80
C THR A 87 5.90 25.07 -6.57
N ALA A 88 6.85 25.90 -7.01
CA ALA A 88 6.58 26.97 -7.98
C ALA A 88 6.77 26.53 -9.44
N TYR A 89 7.36 25.35 -9.69
CA TYR A 89 7.81 24.95 -11.03
C TYR A 89 7.09 23.67 -11.50
N SER A 90 6.59 23.67 -12.74
CA SER A 90 5.88 22.51 -13.30
C SER A 90 6.79 21.32 -13.65
N GLU A 91 8.09 21.55 -13.78
CA GLU A 91 9.05 20.57 -14.30
C GLU A 91 9.41 19.43 -13.32
N TYR A 92 9.31 19.65 -12.00
CA TYR A 92 9.52 18.59 -11.01
C TYR A 92 8.35 17.59 -10.91
N ALA A 93 7.23 17.82 -11.60
CA ALA A 93 6.11 16.89 -11.61
C ALA A 93 6.47 15.52 -12.22
N LEU A 94 7.48 15.47 -13.11
CA LEU A 94 7.99 14.22 -13.69
C LEU A 94 8.91 13.46 -12.73
N GLU A 95 9.66 14.16 -11.87
CA GLU A 95 10.57 13.53 -10.91
C GLU A 95 9.84 12.97 -9.69
N GLY A 96 8.73 13.59 -9.28
CA GLY A 96 7.89 13.13 -8.15
C GLY A 96 7.37 11.69 -8.32
N TYR A 97 7.25 11.18 -9.55
CA TYR A 97 6.89 9.78 -9.81
C TYR A 97 7.89 8.78 -9.21
N ARG A 98 9.17 9.15 -9.06
CA ARG A 98 10.17 8.28 -8.43
C ARG A 98 9.90 8.03 -6.95
N PHE A 99 9.24 8.97 -6.28
CA PHE A 99 9.13 9.00 -4.81
C PHE A 99 7.77 8.51 -4.27
N ASN A 100 6.94 7.89 -5.12
CA ASN A 100 5.62 7.35 -4.74
C ASN A 100 4.75 8.36 -3.95
N VAL A 101 4.82 9.64 -4.31
CA VAL A 101 4.03 10.71 -3.70
C VAL A 101 2.56 10.60 -4.08
N ILE A 102 1.68 11.15 -3.23
CA ILE A 102 0.22 11.10 -3.44
C ILE A 102 -0.23 12.01 -4.58
N ASP A 103 0.27 13.25 -4.60
CA ASP A 103 -0.07 14.24 -5.60
C ASP A 103 0.98 15.36 -5.61
N TYR A 104 0.85 16.25 -6.59
CA TYR A 104 1.70 17.40 -6.82
C TYR A 104 0.85 18.66 -7.00
N LEU A 105 1.16 19.70 -6.25
CA LEU A 105 0.43 20.96 -6.22
C LEU A 105 1.33 22.11 -6.67
N LEU A 106 1.00 22.68 -7.83
CA LEU A 106 1.66 23.87 -8.35
C LEU A 106 1.16 25.12 -7.59
N LYS A 107 2.07 25.92 -7.06
CA LYS A 107 1.81 27.24 -6.49
C LYS A 107 1.50 28.23 -7.63
N PRO A 108 0.49 29.11 -7.51
CA PRO A 108 -0.45 29.23 -6.40
C PRO A 108 -1.47 28.08 -6.35
N ILE A 109 -1.65 27.50 -5.16
CA ILE A 109 -2.47 26.30 -4.98
C ILE A 109 -3.96 26.66 -4.96
N ALA A 110 -4.70 26.25 -5.98
CA ALA A 110 -6.16 26.35 -5.99
C ALA A 110 -6.78 25.34 -5.00
N PHE A 111 -7.77 25.76 -4.21
CA PHE A 111 -8.43 24.90 -3.22
C PHE A 111 -8.98 23.59 -3.83
N GLN A 112 -9.51 23.63 -5.06
CA GLN A 112 -10.01 22.43 -5.73
C GLN A 112 -8.91 21.38 -5.95
N ARG A 113 -7.69 21.79 -6.30
CA ARG A 113 -6.54 20.89 -6.47
C ARG A 113 -6.06 20.35 -5.12
N PHE A 114 -5.99 21.22 -4.12
CA PHE A 114 -5.68 20.81 -2.74
C PHE A 114 -6.67 19.76 -2.24
N PHE A 115 -7.97 19.99 -2.40
CA PHE A 115 -9.02 19.07 -1.96
C PHE A 115 -8.92 17.71 -2.65
N GLN A 116 -8.66 17.67 -3.96
CA GLN A 116 -8.44 16.43 -4.70
C GLN A 116 -7.24 15.65 -4.15
N ALA A 117 -6.12 16.32 -3.90
CA ALA A 117 -4.92 15.71 -3.34
C ALA A 117 -5.16 15.18 -1.92
N ALA A 118 -5.82 15.98 -1.06
CA ALA A 118 -6.20 15.57 0.29
C ALA A 118 -7.14 14.35 0.31
N GLN A 119 -8.10 14.27 -0.61
CA GLN A 119 -8.97 13.10 -0.72
C GLN A 119 -8.23 11.84 -1.19
N LYS A 120 -7.26 11.98 -2.10
CA LYS A 120 -6.38 10.85 -2.45
C LYS A 120 -5.59 10.39 -1.23
N ALA A 121 -5.00 11.31 -0.47
CA ALA A 121 -4.28 10.98 0.75
C ALA A 121 -5.17 10.25 1.77
N LYS A 122 -6.39 10.75 2.02
CA LYS A 122 -7.37 10.11 2.90
C LYS A 122 -7.69 8.69 2.46
N ASN A 123 -7.96 8.48 1.17
CA ASN A 123 -8.30 7.16 0.63
C ASN A 123 -7.13 6.18 0.74
N THR A 124 -5.90 6.62 0.45
CA THR A 124 -4.69 5.82 0.60
C THR A 124 -4.45 5.47 2.06
N TYR A 125 -4.53 6.44 2.97
CA TYR A 125 -4.35 6.23 4.41
C TYR A 125 -5.40 5.26 4.97
N THR A 126 -6.67 5.45 4.60
CA THR A 126 -7.76 4.56 5.01
C THR A 126 -7.52 3.13 4.50
N SER A 127 -7.05 2.98 3.25
CA SER A 127 -6.72 1.66 2.69
C SER A 127 -5.56 1.01 3.43
N GLN A 128 -4.53 1.78 3.81
CA GLN A 128 -3.40 1.30 4.60
C GLN A 128 -3.81 0.92 6.03
N LEU A 129 -4.66 1.71 6.67
CA LEU A 129 -5.19 1.40 8.00
C LEU A 129 -6.07 0.16 7.97
N LEU A 130 -6.97 0.05 7.00
CA LEU A 130 -7.77 -1.16 6.81
C LEU A 130 -6.87 -2.38 6.60
N PHE A 131 -5.80 -2.25 5.81
CA PHE A 131 -4.82 -3.31 5.60
C PHE A 131 -4.00 -3.66 6.87
N LYS A 132 -3.67 -2.68 7.72
CA LYS A 132 -2.99 -2.91 9.01
C LYS A 132 -3.92 -3.52 10.08
N GLN A 133 -5.17 -3.05 10.15
CA GLN A 133 -6.17 -3.50 11.13
C GLN A 133 -6.66 -4.93 10.90
N ASN A 134 -7.04 -5.28 9.67
CA ASN A 134 -6.13 -6.03 8.83
C ASN A 134 -5.25 -7.09 9.52
N LEU A 135 -3.96 -7.00 9.28
CA LEU A 135 -2.90 -7.81 9.88
C LEU A 135 -2.97 -8.02 11.43
N GLU A 136 -3.55 -7.11 12.21
CA GLU A 136 -3.64 -7.20 13.68
C GLU A 136 -4.86 -8.00 14.20
N ASN A 137 -5.97 -8.11 13.44
CA ASN A 137 -7.17 -8.83 13.85
C ASN A 137 -7.33 -10.18 13.15
N ASN A 138 -6.39 -11.11 13.31
CA ASN A 138 -6.54 -12.52 12.92
C ASN A 138 -7.22 -12.71 11.54
N ASP A 139 -6.69 -11.99 10.56
CA ASP A 139 -7.49 -11.39 9.54
C ASP A 139 -7.31 -12.12 8.23
N ASN A 140 -8.32 -12.94 7.95
CA ASN A 140 -8.35 -13.73 6.76
C ASN A 140 -8.91 -12.95 5.57
N ASP A 141 -9.03 -11.62 5.54
CA ASP A 141 -9.79 -10.91 4.50
C ASP A 141 -8.97 -10.03 3.54
N ILE A 142 -9.36 -9.99 2.27
CA ILE A 142 -8.88 -9.10 1.21
C ILE A 142 -10.08 -8.53 0.43
N TYR A 143 -9.91 -7.37 -0.19
CA TYR A 143 -10.93 -6.79 -1.09
C TYR A 143 -10.42 -6.76 -2.52
N ILE A 144 -11.23 -7.24 -3.45
CA ILE A 144 -10.93 -7.19 -4.88
C ILE A 144 -11.89 -6.24 -5.60
N LYS A 145 -11.39 -5.52 -6.59
CA LYS A 145 -12.23 -4.66 -7.43
C LYS A 145 -12.83 -5.48 -8.59
N GLN A 146 -14.15 -5.44 -8.74
CA GLN A 146 -14.88 -6.05 -9.84
C GLN A 146 -15.85 -5.01 -10.43
N GLY A 147 -15.48 -4.43 -11.58
CA GLY A 147 -16.16 -3.27 -12.15
C GLY A 147 -16.07 -2.06 -11.22
N ASP A 148 -17.22 -1.51 -10.84
CA ASP A 148 -17.33 -0.38 -9.91
C ASP A 148 -17.52 -0.81 -8.44
N SER A 149 -17.52 -2.12 -8.16
CA SER A 149 -17.75 -2.67 -6.83
C SER A 149 -16.48 -3.29 -6.22
N PHE A 150 -16.41 -3.31 -4.89
CA PHE A 150 -15.40 -4.05 -4.14
C PHE A 150 -16.04 -5.29 -3.50
N ILE A 151 -15.43 -6.44 -3.72
CA ILE A 151 -15.88 -7.72 -3.16
C ILE A 151 -14.90 -8.15 -2.09
N ARG A 152 -15.41 -8.39 -0.88
CA ARG A 152 -14.66 -9.01 0.22
C ARG A 152 -14.43 -10.50 -0.08
N ILE A 153 -13.20 -10.95 0.07
CA ILE A 153 -12.78 -12.34 -0.04
C ILE A 153 -12.01 -12.71 1.22
N VAL A 154 -12.34 -13.85 1.79
CA VAL A 154 -11.52 -14.46 2.83
C VAL A 154 -10.30 -15.12 2.15
N TRP A 155 -9.08 -14.56 2.25
CA TRP A 155 -7.85 -15.13 1.70
C TRP A 155 -7.56 -16.55 2.19
N ALA A 156 -7.96 -16.92 3.41
CA ALA A 156 -7.83 -18.29 3.88
C ALA A 156 -8.66 -19.29 3.04
N ASP A 157 -9.70 -18.83 2.33
CA ASP A 157 -10.49 -19.65 1.42
C ASP A 157 -9.94 -19.70 -0.01
N ILE A 158 -8.93 -18.89 -0.32
CA ILE A 158 -8.24 -18.94 -1.61
C ILE A 158 -7.39 -20.20 -1.64
N ARG A 159 -7.64 -21.07 -2.62
CA ARG A 159 -6.88 -22.29 -2.85
C ARG A 159 -5.61 -22.01 -3.63
N TYR A 160 -5.76 -21.33 -4.76
CA TYR A 160 -4.65 -20.91 -5.61
C TYR A 160 -5.06 -19.75 -6.51
N ILE A 161 -4.05 -19.07 -7.04
CA ILE A 161 -4.20 -17.98 -7.99
C ILE A 161 -3.45 -18.36 -9.27
N GLU A 162 -4.10 -18.14 -10.40
CA GLU A 162 -3.60 -18.44 -11.74
C GLU A 162 -3.44 -17.15 -12.54
N SER A 163 -2.29 -16.96 -13.18
CA SER A 163 -2.06 -15.82 -14.06
C SER A 163 -2.81 -15.97 -15.38
N MET A 164 -3.44 -14.89 -15.86
CA MET A 164 -4.08 -14.80 -17.17
C MET A 164 -3.73 -13.44 -17.81
N GLN A 165 -2.59 -13.36 -18.52
CA GLN A 165 -2.08 -12.10 -19.10
C GLN A 165 -1.95 -11.00 -18.03
N ASN A 166 -2.70 -9.89 -18.17
CA ASN A 166 -2.75 -8.77 -17.20
C ASN A 166 -3.81 -8.96 -16.11
N TYR A 167 -4.39 -10.15 -16.03
CA TYR A 167 -5.36 -10.53 -15.03
C TYR A 167 -4.84 -11.69 -14.17
N VAL A 168 -5.44 -11.87 -13.01
CA VAL A 168 -5.32 -13.06 -12.19
C VAL A 168 -6.70 -13.68 -11.97
N LYS A 169 -6.74 -15.01 -11.99
CA LYS A 169 -7.89 -15.80 -11.55
C LYS A 169 -7.65 -16.25 -10.12
N ILE A 170 -8.48 -15.80 -9.21
CA ILE A 170 -8.47 -16.21 -7.80
C ILE A 170 -9.46 -17.36 -7.67
N HIS A 171 -8.94 -18.56 -7.37
CA HIS A 171 -9.75 -19.77 -7.22
C HIS A 171 -10.07 -19.99 -5.74
N LEU A 172 -11.33 -19.82 -5.37
CA LEU A 172 -11.84 -20.11 -4.02
C LEU A 172 -12.51 -21.48 -3.99
N SER A 173 -13.23 -21.74 -2.90
CA SER A 173 -13.87 -23.03 -2.71
C SER A 173 -15.01 -23.35 -3.67
N ASP A 174 -15.80 -22.33 -3.97
CA ASP A 174 -17.10 -22.35 -4.64
C ASP A 174 -17.11 -21.51 -5.94
N LYS A 175 -16.17 -20.58 -6.10
CA LYS A 175 -16.17 -19.62 -7.21
C LYS A 175 -14.77 -19.19 -7.64
N ILE A 176 -14.72 -18.54 -8.80
CA ILE A 176 -13.52 -17.96 -9.38
C ILE A 176 -13.78 -16.47 -9.61
N HIS A 177 -12.87 -15.61 -9.15
CA HIS A 177 -12.87 -14.18 -9.47
C HIS A 177 -11.75 -13.85 -10.44
N ILE A 178 -12.01 -12.95 -11.39
CA ILE A 178 -11.03 -12.47 -12.35
C ILE A 178 -10.77 -10.99 -12.05
N VAL A 179 -9.52 -10.66 -11.75
CA VAL A 179 -9.10 -9.31 -11.33
C VAL A 179 -8.02 -8.79 -12.26
N HIS A 180 -8.14 -7.53 -12.69
CA HIS A 180 -7.14 -6.86 -13.53
C HIS A 180 -5.93 -6.45 -12.69
N GLN A 181 -5.04 -7.41 -12.46
CA GLN A 181 -3.82 -7.24 -11.66
C GLN A 181 -2.76 -8.24 -12.10
N THR A 182 -1.49 -7.91 -11.89
CA THR A 182 -0.36 -8.81 -12.16
C THR A 182 -0.16 -9.82 -11.03
N MET A 183 0.43 -10.97 -11.34
CA MET A 183 0.77 -11.99 -10.33
C MET A 183 1.72 -11.46 -9.25
N ALA A 184 2.69 -10.60 -9.63
CA ALA A 184 3.65 -10.03 -8.68
C ALA A 184 2.97 -9.11 -7.66
N ALA A 185 2.14 -8.18 -8.13
CA ALA A 185 1.38 -7.30 -7.23
C ALA A 185 0.40 -8.10 -6.35
N THR A 186 -0.20 -9.18 -6.88
CA THR A 186 -1.08 -10.06 -6.09
C THR A 186 -0.32 -10.80 -5.00
N GLU A 187 0.89 -11.28 -5.29
CA GLU A 187 1.77 -11.98 -4.34
C GLU A 187 2.20 -11.07 -3.18
N GLU A 188 2.43 -9.78 -3.44
CA GLU A 188 2.78 -8.79 -2.41
C GLU A 188 1.63 -8.48 -1.45
N MET A 189 0.38 -8.61 -1.89
CA MET A 189 -0.81 -8.33 -1.07
C MET A 189 -1.20 -9.48 -0.13
N LEU A 190 -0.62 -10.67 -0.31
CA LEU A 190 -1.02 -11.87 0.42
C LEU A 190 -0.01 -12.26 1.49
N PRO A 191 -0.44 -12.88 2.62
CA PRO A 191 0.47 -13.31 3.67
C PRO A 191 1.50 -14.32 3.14
N ARG A 192 2.79 -13.93 3.17
CA ARG A 192 3.90 -14.73 2.65
C ARG A 192 4.07 -16.08 3.37
N GLU A 193 3.56 -16.20 4.59
CA GLU A 193 3.59 -17.44 5.37
C GLU A 193 2.50 -18.46 4.96
N SER A 194 1.49 -17.98 4.23
CA SER A 194 0.33 -18.75 3.77
C SER A 194 0.37 -19.00 2.27
N PHE A 195 0.95 -18.10 1.48
CA PHE A 195 1.02 -18.24 0.02
C PHE A 195 2.43 -18.46 -0.49
N PHE A 196 2.57 -19.35 -1.46
CA PHE A 196 3.87 -19.69 -2.06
C PHE A 196 3.79 -19.76 -3.59
N ARG A 197 4.72 -19.08 -4.28
CA ARG A 197 4.76 -19.08 -5.74
C ARG A 197 5.44 -20.32 -6.30
N ILE A 198 4.62 -21.25 -6.77
CA ILE A 198 5.05 -22.58 -7.22
C ILE A 198 5.47 -22.62 -8.69
N HIS A 199 4.98 -21.67 -9.49
CA HIS A 199 5.28 -21.55 -10.92
C HIS A 199 5.18 -20.09 -11.36
N LYS A 200 5.71 -19.74 -12.54
CA LYS A 200 5.59 -18.37 -13.09
C LYS A 200 4.12 -17.90 -13.15
N SER A 201 3.21 -18.86 -13.34
CA SER A 201 1.77 -18.65 -13.52
C SER A 201 0.90 -19.05 -12.32
N PHE A 202 1.47 -19.58 -11.24
CA PHE A 202 0.68 -20.10 -10.12
C PHE A 202 1.27 -19.70 -8.77
N LEU A 203 0.38 -19.21 -7.91
CA LEU A 203 0.59 -18.94 -6.49
C LEU A 203 -0.40 -19.81 -5.72
N VAL A 204 0.06 -20.59 -4.74
CA VAL A 204 -0.79 -21.54 -4.00
C VAL A 204 -0.89 -21.15 -2.55
N ASN A 205 -2.05 -21.36 -1.93
CA ASN A 205 -2.17 -21.33 -0.49
C ASN A 205 -1.68 -22.67 0.09
N ILE A 206 -0.68 -22.60 0.96
CA ILE A 206 0.02 -23.75 1.51
C ILE A 206 -0.91 -24.63 2.34
N SER A 207 -1.90 -24.04 3.03
CA SER A 207 -2.86 -24.81 3.85
C SER A 207 -3.83 -25.65 3.01
N HIS A 208 -3.95 -25.35 1.71
CA HIS A 208 -4.82 -26.09 0.77
C HIS A 208 -4.06 -27.09 -0.10
N ILE A 209 -2.76 -27.31 0.16
CA ILE A 209 -1.99 -28.35 -0.54
C ILE A 209 -2.37 -29.71 0.04
N ASP A 210 -2.99 -30.57 -0.77
CA ASP A 210 -3.32 -31.94 -0.37
C ASP A 210 -2.12 -32.88 -0.50
N SER A 211 -1.38 -32.76 -1.62
CA SER A 211 -0.17 -33.57 -1.83
C SER A 211 0.79 -32.95 -2.84
N ILE A 212 2.06 -33.36 -2.76
CA ILE A 212 3.13 -32.95 -3.67
C ILE A 212 3.76 -34.23 -4.24
N LYS A 213 3.65 -34.46 -5.55
CA LYS A 213 4.18 -35.66 -6.21
C LYS A 213 4.71 -35.35 -7.61
N GLY A 214 5.86 -35.90 -7.98
CA GLY A 214 6.36 -35.85 -9.35
C GLY A 214 6.60 -34.44 -9.93
N GLY A 215 6.82 -33.42 -9.08
CA GLY A 215 6.90 -32.03 -9.54
C GLY A 215 5.54 -31.38 -9.83
N ARG A 216 4.49 -31.91 -9.23
CA ARG A 216 3.13 -31.37 -9.24
C ARG A 216 2.65 -31.15 -7.82
N ILE A 217 1.71 -30.23 -7.69
CA ILE A 217 0.98 -29.94 -6.45
C ILE A 217 -0.49 -30.22 -6.73
N TYR A 218 -1.12 -30.94 -5.82
CA TYR A 218 -2.52 -31.28 -5.89
C TYR A 218 -3.29 -30.46 -4.87
N VAL A 219 -4.31 -29.76 -5.35
CA VAL A 219 -5.21 -28.91 -4.56
C VAL A 219 -6.64 -29.25 -4.97
N LYS A 220 -7.34 -30.01 -4.13
CA LYS A 220 -8.56 -30.76 -4.44
C LYS A 220 -8.43 -31.51 -5.76
N ASP A 221 -9.30 -31.22 -6.71
CA ASP A 221 -9.37 -31.87 -8.03
C ASP A 221 -8.43 -31.23 -9.06
N LYS A 222 -7.55 -30.31 -8.64
CA LYS A 222 -6.64 -29.58 -9.54
C LYS A 222 -5.19 -30.01 -9.39
N GLU A 223 -4.58 -30.34 -10.52
CA GLU A 223 -3.13 -30.52 -10.66
C GLU A 223 -2.47 -29.22 -11.10
N LEU A 224 -1.53 -28.71 -10.29
CA LEU A 224 -0.76 -27.49 -10.54
C LEU A 224 0.72 -27.82 -10.81
N PRO A 225 1.37 -27.16 -11.78
CA PRO A 225 2.80 -27.35 -12.03
C PRO A 225 3.64 -26.77 -10.90
N LEU A 226 4.66 -27.52 -10.44
CA LEU A 226 5.70 -27.02 -9.55
C LEU A 226 7.02 -26.90 -10.30
N SER A 227 7.53 -25.67 -10.37
CA SER A 227 8.84 -25.38 -10.95
C SER A 227 9.94 -26.14 -10.21
N LYS A 228 10.89 -26.72 -10.97
CA LYS A 228 12.05 -27.43 -10.41
C LYS A 228 12.83 -26.57 -9.42
N TYR A 229 13.01 -25.28 -9.72
CA TYR A 229 13.74 -24.32 -8.89
C TYR A 229 13.01 -23.95 -7.60
N ARG A 230 11.66 -23.99 -7.61
CA ARG A 230 10.83 -23.64 -6.45
C ARG A 230 10.58 -24.82 -5.52
N ARG A 231 10.90 -26.04 -5.95
CA ARG A 231 10.63 -27.28 -5.23
C ARG A 231 11.30 -27.30 -3.86
N GLY A 232 12.61 -27.05 -3.81
CA GLY A 232 13.38 -27.12 -2.56
C GLY A 232 12.86 -26.13 -1.50
N ASP A 233 12.55 -24.90 -1.93
CA ASP A 233 12.04 -23.86 -1.05
C ASP A 233 10.64 -24.18 -0.53
N LEU A 234 9.74 -24.66 -1.41
CA LEU A 234 8.41 -25.10 -0.98
C LEU A 234 8.50 -26.22 0.06
N PHE A 235 9.37 -27.22 -0.15
CA PHE A 235 9.55 -28.31 0.80
C PHE A 235 10.02 -27.79 2.16
N LYS A 236 10.95 -26.82 2.22
CA LYS A 236 11.36 -26.21 3.49
C LYS A 236 10.20 -25.56 4.22
N VAL A 237 9.34 -24.85 3.49
CA VAL A 237 8.17 -24.16 4.08
C VAL A 237 7.10 -25.15 4.56
N VAL A 238 6.83 -26.21 3.79
CA VAL A 238 5.81 -27.22 4.13
C VAL A 238 6.28 -28.16 5.25
N ILE A 239 7.54 -28.63 5.19
CA ILE A 239 8.09 -29.60 6.15
C ILE A 239 8.29 -28.97 7.54
N ASN A 240 8.63 -27.68 7.62
CA ASN A 240 8.76 -26.99 8.91
C ASN A 240 7.45 -26.90 9.69
N LYS A 241 6.28 -27.13 9.06
CA LYS A 241 4.96 -27.05 9.72
C LYS A 241 4.48 -28.35 10.42
N LYS A 242 5.40 -29.28 10.76
CA LYS A 242 5.20 -30.58 11.48
C LYS A 242 5.08 -31.80 10.56
N LEU A 243 6.23 -32.40 10.21
CA LEU A 243 6.26 -33.74 9.63
C LEU A 243 6.04 -34.79 10.73
N PHE A 244 4.95 -35.56 10.65
CA PHE A 244 4.67 -36.66 11.58
C PHE A 244 4.93 -37.99 10.87
N GLY A 245 5.79 -38.84 11.45
CA GLY A 245 6.24 -40.09 10.83
C GLY A 245 7.52 -39.92 10.00
N LYS A 246 8.61 -40.56 10.46
CA LYS A 246 9.82 -40.80 9.66
C LYS A 246 9.70 -42.14 8.97
#